data_AF-A0A7S1HKJ4-F1
#
_entry.id   AF-A0A7S1HKJ4-F1
#
_cell.length_a   1.000
_cell.length_b   1.000
_cell.length_c   1.000
_cell.angle_alpha   90.00
_cell.angle_beta   90.00
_cell.angle_gamma   90.00
#
_symmetry.space_group_name_H-M   'P 1'
#
loop_
_entity.id
_entity.type
_entity.pdbx_description
1 polymer ?
#
loop_
_entity_poly.entity_id
_entity_poly.type
_entity_poly.pdbx_seq_one_letter_code
_entity_poly.pdbx_strand_id
1 'polypeptide(L)'
;PVSAETIALHTLFELVRATGARVHVCRLSSAAGVALVRAAKAEGLPVTADVSINSLHLSDVDIGYFDSAMRLTPPLRQGRDRDALGAGLADGTIDALVSDHMPVTVDEKAVPFAEATPGATGLELLLSLS
;
A
#
# COMPACT_ATOMS: atom_id res chain seq x y z
N PRO A 1 -11.94 2.24 -1.79
CA PRO A 1 -12.41 0.87 -1.45
C PRO A 1 -11.34 -0.16 -1.86
N VAL A 2 -11.45 -1.42 -1.41
CA VAL A 2 -10.53 -2.50 -1.84
C VAL A 2 -10.70 -2.80 -3.33
N SER A 3 -11.93 -2.72 -3.85
CA SER A 3 -12.25 -2.94 -5.27
C SER A 3 -11.44 -2.08 -6.24
N ALA A 4 -11.12 -0.84 -5.88
CA ALA A 4 -10.32 0.04 -6.73
C ALA A 4 -8.90 -0.51 -6.96
N GLU A 5 -8.29 -1.12 -5.93
CA GLU A 5 -6.99 -1.76 -6.04
C GLU A 5 -7.09 -3.08 -6.83
N THR A 6 -8.04 -3.94 -6.49
CA THR A 6 -8.15 -5.26 -7.12
C THR A 6 -8.52 -5.19 -8.60
N ILE A 7 -9.39 -4.26 -9.02
CA ILE A 7 -9.71 -4.04 -10.44
C ILE A 7 -8.46 -3.62 -11.21
N ALA A 8 -7.70 -2.66 -10.68
CA ALA A 8 -6.45 -2.21 -11.30
C ALA A 8 -5.44 -3.37 -11.42
N LEU A 9 -5.29 -4.21 -10.39
CA LEU A 9 -4.42 -5.37 -10.43
C LEU A 9 -4.83 -6.40 -11.49
N HIS A 10 -6.12 -6.73 -11.59
CA HIS A 10 -6.60 -7.62 -12.64
C HIS A 10 -6.28 -7.08 -14.03
N THR A 11 -6.56 -5.79 -14.28
CA THR A 11 -6.22 -5.16 -15.55
C THR A 11 -4.71 -5.21 -15.83
N LEU A 12 -3.88 -4.88 -14.84
CA LEU A 12 -2.42 -4.94 -14.98
C LEU A 12 -1.93 -6.35 -15.31
N PHE A 13 -2.45 -7.38 -14.65
CA PHE A 13 -1.99 -8.75 -14.87
C PHE A 13 -2.40 -9.28 -16.24
N GLU A 14 -3.58 -8.91 -16.76
CA GLU A 14 -3.93 -9.22 -18.16
C GLU A 14 -2.97 -8.55 -19.16
N LEU A 15 -2.58 -7.30 -18.90
CA LEU A 15 -1.60 -6.60 -19.74
C LEU A 15 -0.22 -7.27 -19.66
N VAL A 16 0.21 -7.70 -18.47
CA VAL A 16 1.47 -8.42 -18.28
C VAL A 16 1.45 -9.75 -19.03
N ARG A 17 0.35 -10.51 -18.99
CA ARG A 17 0.20 -11.75 -19.77
C ARG A 17 0.32 -11.50 -21.27
N ALA A 18 -0.34 -10.45 -21.77
CA ALA A 18 -0.34 -10.13 -23.20
C ALA A 18 1.01 -9.59 -23.71
N THR A 19 1.78 -8.91 -22.86
CA THR A 19 2.99 -8.17 -23.28
C THR A 19 4.30 -8.76 -22.80
N GLY A 20 4.28 -9.57 -21.73
CA GLY A 20 5.49 -10.03 -21.03
C GLY A 20 6.25 -8.90 -20.31
N ALA A 21 5.67 -7.70 -20.18
CA ALA A 21 6.31 -6.58 -19.52
C ALA A 21 6.52 -6.85 -18.04
N ARG A 22 7.69 -6.49 -17.53
CA ARG A 22 7.97 -6.53 -16.08
C ARG A 22 7.23 -5.38 -15.41
N VAL A 23 6.44 -5.68 -14.38
CA VAL A 23 5.62 -4.68 -13.68
C VAL A 23 5.93 -4.70 -12.19
N HIS A 24 6.02 -3.51 -11.61
CA HIS A 24 6.10 -3.31 -10.18
C HIS A 24 4.81 -2.67 -9.67
N VAL A 25 4.15 -3.32 -8.71
CA VAL A 25 2.92 -2.84 -8.08
C VAL A 25 3.31 -2.01 -6.87
N CYS A 26 3.19 -0.69 -7.00
CA CYS A 26 3.50 0.22 -5.90
C CYS A 26 2.43 0.21 -4.81
N ARG A 27 2.88 0.17 -3.56
CA ARG A 27 2.14 0.46 -2.33
C ARG A 27 0.87 -0.36 -2.20
N LEU A 28 1.03 -1.68 -2.24
CA LEU A 28 -0.06 -2.61 -1.98
C LEU A 28 -0.65 -2.34 -0.59
N SER A 29 -1.97 -2.36 -0.47
CA SER A 29 -2.62 -1.95 0.79
C SER A 29 -3.72 -2.89 1.28
N SER A 30 -4.08 -3.94 0.52
CA SER A 30 -5.15 -4.87 0.90
C SER A 30 -4.72 -6.33 0.90
N ALA A 31 -5.35 -7.13 1.77
CA ALA A 31 -5.16 -8.59 1.79
C ALA A 31 -5.56 -9.25 0.47
N ALA A 32 -6.61 -8.72 -0.18
CA ALA A 32 -7.03 -9.19 -1.50
C ALA A 32 -5.96 -8.89 -2.57
N GLY A 33 -5.34 -7.71 -2.53
CA GLY A 33 -4.22 -7.36 -3.39
C GLY A 33 -3.02 -8.28 -3.19
N VAL A 34 -2.67 -8.61 -1.94
CA VAL A 34 -1.60 -9.58 -1.61
C VAL A 34 -1.90 -10.95 -2.24
N ALA A 35 -3.13 -11.45 -2.09
CA ALA A 35 -3.52 -12.72 -2.68
C ALA A 35 -3.42 -12.72 -4.20
N LEU A 36 -3.80 -11.61 -4.85
CA LEU A 36 -3.70 -11.45 -6.31
C LEU A 36 -2.23 -11.43 -6.78
N VAL A 37 -1.36 -10.67 -6.12
CA VAL A 37 0.08 -10.64 -6.44
C VAL A 37 0.70 -12.03 -6.24
N ARG A 38 0.35 -12.75 -5.16
CA ARG A 38 0.81 -14.12 -4.92
C ARG A 38 0.39 -15.07 -6.04
N ALA A 39 -0.86 -14.99 -6.48
CA ALA A 39 -1.36 -15.80 -7.59
C ALA A 39 -0.64 -15.48 -8.91
N ALA A 40 -0.42 -14.20 -9.22
CA ALA A 40 0.31 -13.78 -10.41
C ALA A 40 1.77 -14.28 -10.40
N LYS A 41 2.46 -14.21 -9.26
CA LYS A 41 3.81 -14.77 -9.09
C LYS A 41 3.82 -16.29 -9.25
N ALA A 42 2.84 -17.00 -8.70
CA ALA A 42 2.71 -18.45 -8.83
C ALA A 42 2.43 -18.89 -10.29
N GLU A 43 1.78 -18.05 -11.09
CA GLU A 43 1.62 -18.24 -12.53
C GLU A 43 2.93 -17.99 -13.31
N GLY A 44 3.94 -17.39 -12.68
CA GLY A 44 5.22 -17.04 -13.31
C GLY A 44 5.20 -15.68 -14.01
N LEU A 45 4.21 -14.83 -13.74
CA LEU A 45 4.20 -13.47 -14.29
C LEU A 45 5.37 -12.66 -13.69
N PRO A 46 6.05 -11.81 -14.49
CA PRO A 46 7.17 -11.00 -14.03
C PRO A 46 6.69 -9.76 -13.24
N VAL A 47 6.02 -10.01 -12.11
CA VAL A 47 5.45 -9.00 -11.22
C VAL A 47 6.21 -8.94 -9.91
N THR A 48 6.50 -7.73 -9.48
CA THR A 48 6.98 -7.42 -8.12
C THR A 48 6.02 -6.44 -7.45
N ALA A 49 6.09 -6.30 -6.14
CA ALA A 49 5.25 -5.37 -5.38
C ALA A 49 6.01 -4.76 -4.21
N ASP A 50 5.60 -3.56 -3.80
CA ASP A 50 6.05 -2.93 -2.56
C ASP A 50 4.88 -2.63 -1.61
N VAL A 51 5.21 -2.40 -0.34
CA VAL A 51 4.27 -1.90 0.69
C VAL A 51 4.88 -0.69 1.38
N SER A 52 4.04 0.30 1.72
CA SER A 52 4.50 1.46 2.49
C SER A 52 4.64 1.14 3.98
N ILE A 53 5.62 1.76 4.64
CA ILE A 53 5.84 1.63 6.08
C ILE A 53 4.59 1.99 6.90
N ASN A 54 3.81 2.97 6.42
CA ASN A 54 2.55 3.36 7.05
C ASN A 54 1.51 2.23 6.99
N SER A 55 1.36 1.56 5.84
CA SER A 55 0.38 0.47 5.69
C SER A 55 0.81 -0.83 6.37
N LEU A 56 2.11 -0.98 6.63
CA LEU A 56 2.66 -2.12 7.37
C LEU A 56 2.37 -2.02 8.88
N HIS A 57 2.41 -0.80 9.43
CA HIS A 57 2.30 -0.59 10.88
C HIS A 57 0.94 -0.09 11.33
N LEU A 58 0.24 0.71 10.51
CA LEU A 58 -1.02 1.37 10.86
C LEU A 58 -2.22 0.73 10.14
N SER A 59 -3.41 1.03 10.65
CA SER A 59 -4.70 0.54 10.16
C SER A 59 -5.81 1.58 10.34
N ASP A 60 -7.03 1.23 9.96
CA ASP A 60 -8.21 2.10 10.06
C ASP A 60 -8.51 2.58 11.49
N VAL A 61 -8.13 1.80 12.51
CA VAL A 61 -8.28 2.21 13.92
C VAL A 61 -7.39 3.41 14.27
N ASP A 62 -6.23 3.55 13.63
CA ASP A 62 -5.26 4.63 13.88
C ASP A 62 -5.72 5.96 13.28
N ILE A 63 -6.65 5.93 12.32
CA ILE A 63 -7.34 7.14 11.81
C ILE A 63 -8.09 7.84 12.96
N GLY A 64 -8.53 7.09 13.98
CA GLY A 64 -9.18 7.62 15.17
C GLY A 64 -10.39 8.50 14.84
N TYR A 65 -10.45 9.70 15.42
CA TYR A 65 -11.49 10.69 15.17
C TYR A 65 -11.25 11.50 13.90
N PHE A 66 -10.96 10.82 12.78
CA PHE A 66 -10.62 11.44 11.50
C PHE A 66 -9.38 12.36 11.60
N ASP A 67 -8.30 11.86 12.20
CA ASP A 67 -7.02 12.57 12.24
C ASP A 67 -6.46 12.76 10.82
N SER A 68 -6.35 14.02 10.38
CA SER A 68 -5.85 14.39 9.06
C SER A 68 -4.40 13.98 8.81
N ALA A 69 -3.60 13.76 9.87
CA ALA A 69 -2.27 13.16 9.75
C ALA A 69 -2.32 11.76 9.12
N MET A 70 -3.42 11.02 9.34
CA MET A 70 -3.66 9.68 8.79
C MET A 70 -4.32 9.70 7.41
N ARG A 71 -4.51 10.90 6.81
CA ARG A 71 -4.98 11.01 5.44
C ARG A 71 -3.85 10.60 4.49
N LEU A 72 -3.95 9.39 3.95
CA LEU A 72 -2.97 8.78 3.03
C LEU A 72 -3.62 8.29 1.73
N THR A 73 -2.79 7.99 0.74
CA THR A 73 -3.17 7.32 -0.51
C THR A 73 -2.08 6.30 -0.90
N PRO A 74 -2.36 4.98 -0.90
CA PRO A 74 -3.63 4.35 -0.52
C PRO A 74 -4.04 4.59 0.94
N PRO A 75 -5.34 4.49 1.29
CA PRO A 75 -5.79 4.71 2.66
C PRO A 75 -5.40 3.56 3.57
N LEU A 76 -5.24 3.84 4.87
CA LEU A 76 -5.11 2.81 5.89
C LEU A 76 -6.36 1.92 5.89
N ARG A 77 -6.13 0.61 5.88
CA ARG A 77 -7.19 -0.41 5.79
C ARG A 77 -7.35 -1.14 7.12
N GLN A 78 -8.22 -2.14 7.14
CA GLN A 78 -8.54 -2.86 8.37
C GLN A 78 -7.32 -3.66 8.85
N GLY A 79 -7.27 -3.99 10.15
CA GLY A 79 -6.16 -4.76 10.73
C GLY A 79 -5.81 -6.04 9.95
N ARG A 80 -6.81 -6.76 9.41
CA ARG A 80 -6.57 -7.94 8.56
C ARG A 80 -5.76 -7.66 7.28
N ASP A 81 -5.90 -6.45 6.73
CA ASP A 81 -5.18 -6.04 5.53
C ASP A 81 -3.72 -5.77 5.90
N ARG A 82 -3.49 -5.04 6.99
CA ARG A 82 -2.16 -4.81 7.58
C ARG A 82 -1.44 -6.12 7.89
N ASP A 83 -2.12 -7.06 8.55
CA ASP A 83 -1.53 -8.36 8.91
C ASP A 83 -1.17 -9.17 7.66
N ALA A 84 -1.99 -9.12 6.62
CA ALA A 84 -1.71 -9.78 5.34
C ALA A 84 -0.53 -9.14 4.60
N LEU A 85 -0.36 -7.81 4.68
CA LEU A 85 0.80 -7.11 4.14
C LEU A 85 2.08 -7.54 4.86
N GLY A 86 2.05 -7.60 6.19
CA GLY A 86 3.19 -8.08 6.99
C GLY A 86 3.58 -9.52 6.66
N ALA A 87 2.60 -10.42 6.57
CA ALA A 87 2.84 -11.80 6.15
C ALA A 87 3.37 -11.88 4.71
N GLY A 88 2.82 -11.09 3.79
CA GLY A 88 3.25 -11.04 2.39
C GLY A 88 4.67 -10.49 2.21
N LEU A 89 5.09 -9.55 3.06
CA LEU A 89 6.48 -9.07 3.07
C LEU A 89 7.42 -10.15 3.63
N ALA A 90 7.04 -10.82 4.72
CA ALA A 90 7.85 -11.87 5.33
C ALA A 90 8.02 -13.12 4.44
N ASP A 91 7.00 -13.47 3.64
CA ASP A 91 7.01 -14.65 2.76
C ASP A 91 7.55 -14.38 1.33
N GLY A 92 7.88 -13.12 1.02
CA GLY A 92 8.40 -12.71 -0.30
C GLY A 92 7.34 -12.50 -1.38
N THR A 93 6.05 -12.56 -1.04
CA THR A 93 4.96 -12.12 -1.93
C THR A 93 5.13 -10.63 -2.27
N ILE A 94 5.51 -9.82 -1.29
CA ILE A 94 5.88 -8.41 -1.44
C ILE A 94 7.41 -8.31 -1.40
N ASP A 95 8.00 -7.62 -2.36
CA ASP A 95 9.46 -7.62 -2.60
C ASP A 95 10.19 -6.53 -1.83
N ALA A 96 9.50 -5.43 -1.50
CA ALA A 96 10.11 -4.26 -0.89
C ALA A 96 9.21 -3.59 0.14
N LEU A 97 9.85 -3.05 1.17
CA LEU A 97 9.28 -2.07 2.10
C LEU A 97 9.77 -0.68 1.69
N VAL A 98 8.85 0.27 1.53
CA VAL A 98 9.16 1.65 1.08
C VAL A 98 8.65 2.67 2.07
N SER A 99 9.28 3.85 2.13
CA SER A 99 8.84 4.95 3.01
C SER A 99 7.53 5.59 2.54
N ASP A 100 7.26 5.57 1.24
CA ASP A 100 6.21 6.40 0.61
C ASP A 100 6.26 7.86 1.08
N HIS A 101 7.49 8.40 1.21
CA HIS A 101 7.73 9.73 1.76
C HIS A 101 7.16 10.79 0.83
N MET A 102 6.00 11.32 1.21
CA MET A 102 5.27 12.36 0.51
C MET A 102 4.94 13.47 1.52
N PRO A 103 5.91 14.37 1.81
CA PRO A 103 5.72 15.46 2.75
C PRO A 103 4.57 16.36 2.34
N VAL A 104 3.80 16.80 3.32
CA VAL A 104 2.68 17.73 3.18
C VAL A 104 2.87 18.81 4.22
N THR A 105 2.56 20.06 3.89
CA THR A 105 2.71 21.17 4.85
C THR A 105 1.75 21.01 6.03
N VAL A 106 2.08 21.65 7.16
CA VAL A 106 1.23 21.62 8.35
C VAL A 106 -0.14 22.21 8.04
N ASP A 107 -0.22 23.29 7.28
CA ASP A 107 -1.48 23.96 6.94
C ASP A 107 -2.39 23.07 6.08
N GLU A 108 -1.83 22.35 5.11
CA GLU A 108 -2.56 21.37 4.29
C GLU A 108 -3.05 20.14 5.08
N LYS A 109 -2.45 19.89 6.26
CA LYS A 109 -2.91 18.89 7.22
C LYS A 109 -3.83 19.47 8.29
N ALA A 110 -3.81 20.76 8.56
CA ALA A 110 -4.59 21.43 9.61
C ALA A 110 -6.03 21.77 9.19
N VAL A 111 -6.64 20.91 8.38
CA VAL A 111 -8.03 21.02 7.88
C VAL A 111 -8.78 19.71 8.16
N PRO A 112 -10.12 19.68 8.05
CA PRO A 112 -10.88 18.44 8.22
C PRO A 112 -10.36 17.31 7.32
N PHE A 113 -10.43 16.06 7.79
CA PHE A 113 -9.85 14.89 7.12
C PHE A 113 -10.19 14.74 5.63
N ALA A 114 -11.43 15.08 5.25
CA ALA A 114 -11.88 14.99 3.87
C ALA A 114 -11.22 16.02 2.95
N GLU A 115 -10.79 17.16 3.51
CA GLU A 115 -10.15 18.28 2.81
C GLU A 115 -8.62 18.20 2.87
N ALA A 116 -8.06 17.47 3.84
CA ALA A 116 -6.62 17.36 4.03
C ALA A 116 -5.92 16.71 2.82
N THR A 117 -4.77 17.25 2.43
CA THR A 117 -3.94 16.66 1.38
C THR A 117 -3.42 15.30 1.85
N PRO A 118 -3.61 14.21 1.08
CA PRO A 118 -3.09 12.91 1.46
C PRO A 118 -1.57 12.90 1.39
N GLY A 119 -0.90 12.28 2.37
CA GLY A 119 0.56 12.17 2.43
C GLY A 119 1.12 12.17 3.85
N ALA A 120 2.34 11.67 4.00
CA ALA A 120 3.09 11.67 5.24
C ALA A 120 4.59 11.55 4.96
N THR A 121 5.41 12.02 5.90
CA THR A 121 6.84 11.76 5.94
C THR A 121 7.08 10.36 6.51
N GLY A 122 7.84 9.52 5.80
CA GLY A 122 8.22 8.19 6.30
C GLY A 122 9.70 7.83 6.15
N LEU A 123 10.53 8.74 5.61
CA LEU A 123 11.92 8.42 5.24
C LEU A 123 12.78 8.22 6.48
N GLU A 124 12.61 9.08 7.47
CA GLU A 124 13.35 9.11 8.72
C GLU A 124 13.00 7.91 9.63
N LEU A 125 11.80 7.35 9.45
CA LEU A 125 11.27 6.26 10.27
C LEU A 125 11.51 4.89 9.64
N LEU A 126 11.75 4.82 8.33
CA LEU A 126 11.80 3.57 7.57
C LEU A 126 12.73 2.55 8.23
N LEU A 127 14.01 2.87 8.39
CA LEU A 127 15.00 1.90 8.92
C LEU A 127 14.69 1.42 10.34
N SER A 128 14.23 2.32 11.22
CA SER A 128 14.01 1.97 12.64
C SER A 128 12.74 1.15 12.85
N LEU A 129 11.81 1.18 11.87
CA LEU A 129 10.54 0.44 11.90
C LEU A 129 10.54 -0.77 10.95
N SER A 130 11.64 -1.04 10.24
CA SER A 130 11.80 -2.19 9.34
C SER A 130 11.92 -3.52 10.07
#